data_AF-A0A535ZU12-F1
#
_entry.id   AF-A0A535ZU12-F1
#
_cell.length_a   1.000
_cell.length_b   1.000
_cell.length_c   1.000
_cell.angle_alpha   90.00
_cell.angle_beta   90.00
_cell.angle_gamma   90.00
#
_symmetry.space_group_name_H-M   'P 1'
#
loop_
_entity.id
_entity.type
_entity.pdbx_description
1 polymer ?
#
loop_
_entity_poly.entity_id
_entity_poly.type
_entity_poly.pdbx_seq_one_letter_code
_entity_poly.pdbx_strand_id
1 'polypeptide(L)'
;LWNAKYREYLGIEPTNDAEGVLQDIHWSSGFGYFPTYTLGNLYAAQIFHKLRAVFPDFDQRLASGDTSFMLDWLRDHMYKFGAIYLPAELIERVTDEPPTPQYFTRYLNAKFEKIYGLPQTS
;
A
#
# COMPACT_ATOMS: atom_id res chain seq x y z
N LEU A 1 -6.32 6.56 -26.25
CA LEU A 1 -5.64 7.09 -25.04
C LEU A 1 -5.24 5.98 -24.08
N TRP A 2 -6.18 5.14 -23.62
CA TRP A 2 -5.91 4.01 -22.71
C TRP A 2 -4.73 3.13 -23.17
N ASN A 3 -4.81 2.59 -24.38
CA ASN A 3 -3.77 1.73 -24.96
C ASN A 3 -2.40 2.42 -25.02
N ALA A 4 -2.38 3.70 -25.40
CA ALA A 4 -1.15 4.49 -25.45
C ALA A 4 -0.51 4.65 -24.06
N LYS A 5 -1.30 4.84 -23.00
CA LYS A 5 -0.80 4.93 -21.62
C LYS A 5 -0.34 3.58 -21.07
N TYR A 6 -1.02 2.48 -21.41
CA TYR A 6 -0.54 1.13 -21.09
C TYR A 6 0.82 0.85 -21.74
N ARG A 7 0.99 1.22 -23.02
CA ARG A 7 2.25 1.08 -23.73
C ARG A 7 3.36 1.96 -23.11
N GLU A 8 3.04 3.20 -22.75
CA GLU A 8 3.98 4.14 -22.13
C GLU A 8 4.48 3.66 -20.77
N TYR A 9 3.59 3.19 -19.88
CA TYR A 9 3.97 2.84 -18.50
C TYR A 9 4.38 1.37 -18.31
N LEU A 10 3.80 0.44 -19.08
CA LEU A 10 3.97 -1.01 -18.90
C LEU A 10 4.63 -1.70 -20.11
N GLY A 11 4.82 -1.00 -21.23
CA GLY A 11 5.45 -1.57 -22.43
C GLY A 11 4.60 -2.56 -23.22
N ILE A 12 3.31 -2.72 -22.87
CA ILE A 12 2.37 -3.65 -23.48
C ILE A 12 1.11 -2.94 -23.97
N GLU A 13 0.37 -3.56 -24.88
CA GLU A 13 -0.91 -3.04 -25.36
C GLU A 13 -2.00 -4.15 -25.28
N PRO A 14 -3.20 -3.84 -24.76
CA PRO A 14 -4.31 -4.80 -24.73
C PRO A 14 -4.71 -5.29 -26.12
N THR A 15 -5.12 -6.55 -26.25
CA THR A 15 -5.50 -7.13 -27.54
C THR A 15 -6.90 -6.74 -27.99
N ASN A 16 -7.76 -6.34 -27.05
CA ASN A 16 -9.14 -5.92 -27.26
C ASN A 16 -9.61 -5.01 -26.11
N ASP A 17 -10.77 -4.37 -26.24
CA ASP A 17 -11.27 -3.41 -25.24
C ASP A 17 -11.68 -4.04 -23.90
N ALA A 18 -12.03 -5.33 -23.87
CA ALA A 18 -12.35 -6.02 -22.62
C ALA A 18 -11.11 -6.21 -21.73
N GLU A 19 -9.94 -6.39 -22.34
CA GLU A 19 -8.63 -6.37 -21.65
C GLU A 19 -8.06 -4.94 -21.51
N GLY A 20 -8.76 -3.95 -22.07
CA GLY A 20 -8.34 -2.56 -22.12
C GLY A 20 -9.25 -1.68 -21.27
N VAL A 21 -9.86 -0.70 -21.92
CA VAL A 21 -10.63 0.35 -21.24
C VAL A 21 -11.87 -0.16 -20.51
N LEU A 22 -12.35 -1.38 -20.83
CA LEU A 22 -13.51 -2.01 -20.19
C LEU A 22 -13.13 -3.05 -19.13
N GLN A 23 -11.84 -3.20 -18.80
CA GLN A 23 -11.36 -4.17 -17.81
C GLN A 23 -11.98 -3.97 -16.42
N ASP A 24 -12.23 -2.72 -16.04
CA ASP A 24 -12.70 -2.34 -14.70
C ASP A 24 -14.08 -1.67 -14.75
N ILE A 25 -14.93 -2.01 -13.77
CA ILE A 25 -16.32 -1.58 -13.73
C ILE A 25 -16.51 -0.13 -13.26
N HIS A 26 -15.51 0.47 -12.59
CA HIS A 26 -15.68 1.69 -11.77
C HIS A 26 -16.31 2.86 -12.53
N TRP A 27 -15.90 3.10 -13.78
CA TRP A 27 -16.40 4.23 -14.58
C TRP A 27 -17.86 4.08 -15.00
N SER A 28 -18.43 2.87 -14.92
CA SER A 28 -19.87 2.68 -15.08
C SER A 28 -20.69 3.23 -13.90
N SER A 29 -20.06 3.42 -12.73
CA SER A 29 -20.71 3.87 -11.49
C SER A 29 -20.23 5.24 -11.01
N GLY A 30 -19.03 5.69 -11.41
CA GLY A 30 -18.51 7.02 -11.06
C GLY A 30 -16.99 7.17 -11.26
N PHE A 31 -16.48 8.36 -10.94
CA PHE A 31 -15.06 8.69 -11.06
C PHE A 31 -14.44 9.06 -9.70
N GLY A 32 -13.11 8.99 -9.60
CA GLY A 32 -12.36 9.40 -8.41
C GLY A 32 -11.95 8.28 -7.45
N TYR A 33 -12.35 7.02 -7.71
CA TYR A 33 -12.02 5.89 -6.82
C TYR A 33 -10.59 5.36 -6.99
N PHE A 34 -10.07 5.26 -8.22
CA PHE A 34 -8.77 4.63 -8.50
C PHE A 34 -7.58 5.12 -7.66
N PRO A 35 -7.40 6.43 -7.41
CA PRO A 35 -6.29 6.91 -6.58
C PRO A 35 -6.28 6.31 -5.16
N THR A 36 -7.44 5.87 -4.64
CA THR A 36 -7.56 5.29 -3.29
C THR A 36 -6.84 3.95 -3.14
N TYR A 37 -6.70 3.16 -4.21
CA TYR A 37 -5.90 1.93 -4.18
C TYR A 37 -4.43 2.22 -3.91
N THR A 38 -3.88 3.21 -4.61
CA THR A 38 -2.49 3.63 -4.40
C THR A 38 -2.31 4.20 -3.00
N LEU A 39 -3.22 5.05 -2.52
CA LEU A 39 -3.18 5.57 -1.14
C LEU A 39 -3.19 4.44 -0.11
N GLY A 40 -4.01 3.40 -0.31
CA GLY A 40 -4.02 2.21 0.54
C GLY A 40 -2.66 1.52 0.63
N ASN A 41 -1.97 1.36 -0.50
CA ASN A 41 -0.62 0.80 -0.53
C ASN A 41 0.41 1.67 0.21
N LEU A 42 0.33 3.00 0.04
CA LEU A 42 1.23 3.93 0.73
C LEU A 42 1.04 3.86 2.25
N TYR A 43 -0.22 3.94 2.70
CA TYR A 43 -0.56 3.89 4.12
C TYR A 43 -0.20 2.54 4.74
N ALA A 44 -0.46 1.44 4.04
CA ALA A 44 -0.12 0.11 4.51
C ALA A 44 1.39 -0.04 4.75
N ALA A 45 2.24 0.45 3.85
CA ALA A 45 3.69 0.38 4.02
C ALA A 45 4.19 1.23 5.21
N GLN A 46 3.59 2.40 5.41
CA GLN A 46 3.94 3.27 6.53
C GLN A 46 3.49 2.69 7.89
N ILE A 47 2.25 2.19 7.96
CA ILE A 47 1.74 1.47 9.15
C ILE A 47 2.60 0.23 9.43
N PHE A 48 2.97 -0.52 8.39
CA PHE A 48 3.82 -1.71 8.53
C PHE A 48 5.20 -1.35 9.08
N HIS A 49 5.80 -0.24 8.63
CA HIS A 49 7.04 0.26 9.21
C HIS A 49 6.88 0.58 10.69
N LYS A 50 5.81 1.29 11.07
CA LYS A 50 5.51 1.63 12.47
C LYS A 50 5.34 0.38 13.34
N LEU A 51 4.57 -0.62 12.88
CA LEU A 51 4.37 -1.88 13.59
C LEU A 51 5.69 -2.61 13.86
N ARG A 52 6.60 -2.65 12.87
CA ARG A 52 7.93 -3.28 13.06
C ARG A 52 8.81 -2.55 14.06
N ALA A 53 8.66 -1.23 14.20
CA ALA A 53 9.36 -0.46 15.23
C ALA A 53 8.77 -0.72 16.63
N VAL A 54 7.44 -0.86 16.73
CA VAL A 54 6.75 -1.16 18.00
C VAL A 54 7.01 -2.60 18.47
N PHE A 55 7.14 -3.55 17.54
CA PHE A 55 7.34 -4.96 17.82
C PHE A 55 8.68 -5.45 17.22
N PRO A 56 9.81 -5.34 17.94
CA PRO A 56 11.11 -5.79 17.42
C PRO A 56 11.17 -7.28 17.07
N ASP A 57 10.29 -8.09 17.67
CA ASP A 57 10.11 -9.53 17.41
C ASP A 57 9.09 -9.83 16.29
N PHE A 58 8.71 -8.82 15.50
CA PHE A 58 7.69 -8.91 14.45
C PHE A 58 7.83 -10.14 13.55
N ASP A 59 9.02 -10.36 12.99
CA ASP A 59 9.26 -11.47 12.05
C ASP A 59 9.16 -12.83 12.74
N GLN A 60 9.58 -12.93 14.00
CA GLN A 60 9.51 -14.16 14.78
C GLN A 60 8.04 -14.53 15.05
N ARG A 61 7.23 -13.55 15.49
CA ARG A 61 5.80 -13.74 15.73
C ARG A 61 5.05 -14.12 14.47
N LEU A 62 5.35 -13.45 13.35
CA LEU A 62 4.75 -13.76 12.06
C LEU A 62 5.15 -15.16 11.59
N ALA A 63 6.42 -15.55 11.74
CA ALA A 63 6.90 -16.88 11.38
C ALA A 63 6.27 -18.00 12.24
N SER A 64 5.89 -17.71 13.49
CA SER A 64 5.14 -18.65 14.33
C SER A 64 3.62 -18.66 14.03
N GLY A 65 3.15 -17.83 13.09
CA GLY A 65 1.73 -17.71 12.74
C GLY A 65 0.91 -16.85 13.70
N ASP A 66 1.55 -16.16 14.66
CA ASP A 66 0.85 -15.24 15.56
C ASP A 66 0.72 -13.87 14.90
N THR A 67 -0.51 -13.48 14.55
CA THR A 67 -0.84 -12.16 13.98
C THR A 67 -1.65 -11.29 14.94
N SER A 68 -1.95 -11.79 16.14
CA SER A 68 -2.86 -11.15 17.11
C SER A 68 -2.33 -9.78 17.54
N PHE A 69 -1.03 -9.66 17.77
CA PHE A 69 -0.39 -8.42 18.19
C PHE A 69 -0.59 -7.25 17.23
N MET A 70 -0.55 -7.51 15.91
CA MET A 70 -0.82 -6.47 14.92
C MET A 70 -2.28 -6.05 14.98
N LEU A 71 -3.20 -7.03 15.04
CA LEU A 71 -4.62 -6.76 15.04
C LEU A 71 -5.05 -5.97 16.28
N ASP A 72 -4.57 -6.36 17.46
CA ASP A 72 -4.90 -5.68 18.72
C ASP A 72 -4.32 -4.28 18.74
N TRP A 73 -3.08 -4.10 18.27
CA TRP A 73 -2.50 -2.77 18.13
C TRP A 73 -3.31 -1.88 17.16
N LEU A 74 -3.71 -2.41 15.99
CA LEU A 74 -4.50 -1.65 15.01
C LEU A 74 -5.90 -1.33 15.54
N ARG A 75 -6.52 -2.22 16.34
CA ARG A 75 -7.79 -1.92 17.02
C ARG A 75 -7.65 -0.72 17.94
N ASP A 76 -6.60 -0.72 18.75
CA ASP A 76 -6.37 0.30 19.76
C ASP A 76 -5.90 1.63 19.17
N HIS A 77 -5.19 1.63 18.04
CA HIS A 77 -4.57 2.84 17.50
C HIS A 77 -5.27 3.38 16.25
N MET A 78 -6.10 2.58 15.58
CA MET A 78 -6.70 2.97 14.30
C MET A 78 -8.19 2.63 14.20
N TYR A 79 -8.57 1.36 14.32
CA TYR A 79 -9.93 0.92 13.99
C TYR A 79 -10.99 1.48 14.94
N LYS A 80 -10.69 1.64 16.23
CA LYS A 80 -11.64 2.19 17.21
C LYS A 80 -12.13 3.60 16.89
N PHE A 81 -11.38 4.36 16.09
CA PHE A 81 -11.70 5.75 15.78
C PHE A 81 -12.71 5.89 14.63
N GLY A 82 -12.95 4.84 13.84
CA GLY A 82 -13.86 4.89 12.70
C GLY A 82 -13.57 6.10 11.80
N ALA A 83 -14.56 6.98 11.65
CA ALA A 83 -14.47 8.20 10.83
C ALA A 83 -14.30 9.50 11.65
N ILE A 84 -13.84 9.41 12.91
CA ILE A 84 -13.64 10.60 13.77
C ILE A 84 -12.54 11.52 13.23
N TYR A 85 -11.52 10.95 12.57
CA TYR A 85 -10.40 11.69 12.01
C TYR A 85 -10.40 11.62 10.48
N LEU A 86 -9.86 12.66 9.85
CA LEU A 86 -9.56 12.59 8.42
C LEU A 86 -8.45 11.55 8.17
N PRO A 87 -8.41 10.89 6.99
CA PRO A 87 -7.45 9.82 6.74
C PRO A 87 -5.99 10.22 6.97
N ALA A 88 -5.56 11.40 6.49
CA ALA A 88 -4.18 11.86 6.68
C ALA A 88 -3.85 12.11 8.16
N GLU A 89 -4.79 12.67 8.92
CA GLU A 89 -4.65 12.90 10.36
C GLU A 89 -4.61 11.57 11.14
N LEU A 90 -5.44 10.60 10.74
CA LEU A 90 -5.43 9.27 11.35
C LEU A 90 -4.09 8.58 11.12
N ILE A 91 -3.56 8.62 9.90
CA ILE A 91 -2.25 8.06 9.60
C ILE A 91 -1.18 8.75 10.44
N GLU A 92 -1.14 10.08 10.48
CA GLU A 92 -0.17 10.82 11.30
C GLU A 92 -0.26 10.48 12.79
N ARG A 93 -1.46 10.30 13.34
CA ARG A 93 -1.66 9.84 14.72
C ARG A 93 -1.16 8.41 14.96
N VAL A 94 -1.28 7.54 13.95
CA VAL A 94 -0.90 6.12 14.03
C VAL A 94 0.62 5.96 13.87
N THR A 95 1.23 6.74 12.99
CA THR A 95 2.62 6.57 12.54
C THR A 95 3.58 7.64 13.06
N ASP A 96 3.08 8.66 13.76
CA ASP A 96 3.79 9.85 14.26
C ASP A 96 4.35 10.78 13.16
N GLU A 97 3.91 10.64 11.92
CA GLU A 97 4.36 11.47 10.79
C GLU A 97 3.27 11.56 9.69
N PRO A 98 3.20 12.66 8.93
CA PRO A 98 2.26 12.79 7.82
C PRO A 98 2.41 11.66 6.78
N PRO A 99 1.37 11.36 5.99
CA PRO A 99 1.49 10.31 5.00
C PRO A 99 2.60 10.54 3.97
N THR A 100 3.39 9.49 3.70
CA THR A 100 4.49 9.58 2.75
C THR A 100 4.67 8.36 1.86
N PRO A 101 5.12 8.56 0.60
CA PRO A 101 5.41 7.45 -0.29
C PRO A 101 6.73 6.72 0.02
N GLN A 102 7.65 7.29 0.80
CA GLN A 102 9.01 6.71 0.90
C GLN A 102 9.00 5.33 1.56
N TYR A 103 8.08 5.04 2.49
CA TYR A 103 7.97 3.69 3.08
C TYR A 103 7.57 2.65 2.04
N PHE A 104 6.65 3.01 1.14
CA PHE A 104 6.23 2.11 0.06
C PHE A 104 7.36 1.88 -0.94
N THR A 105 8.04 2.93 -1.39
CA THR A 105 9.20 2.81 -2.30
C THR A 105 10.32 2.00 -1.67
N ARG A 106 10.68 2.26 -0.40
CA ARG A 106 11.69 1.47 0.33
C ARG A 106 11.30 0.00 0.45
N TYR A 107 10.04 -0.28 0.78
CA TYR A 107 9.55 -1.66 0.87
C TYR A 107 9.66 -2.39 -0.48
N LEU A 108 9.24 -1.77 -1.58
CA LEU A 108 9.32 -2.37 -2.91
C LEU A 108 10.78 -2.59 -3.33
N ASN A 109 11.63 -1.58 -3.18
CA ASN A 109 13.05 -1.68 -3.54
C ASN A 109 13.72 -2.82 -2.75
N ALA A 110 13.65 -2.79 -1.41
CA ALA A 110 14.28 -3.81 -0.58
C ALA A 110 13.77 -5.23 -0.90
N LYS A 111 12.46 -5.40 -1.15
CA LYS A 111 11.88 -6.69 -1.48
C LYS A 111 12.36 -7.19 -2.84
N PHE A 112 12.26 -6.37 -3.87
CA PHE A 112 12.54 -6.80 -5.24
C PHE A 112 14.04 -6.86 -5.56
N GLU A 113 14.86 -6.01 -4.94
CA GLU A 113 16.32 -6.14 -4.99
C GLU A 113 16.78 -7.48 -4.42
N LYS A 114 16.21 -7.91 -3.29
CA LYS A 114 16.50 -9.21 -2.71
C LYS A 114 16.03 -10.38 -3.58
N ILE A 115 14.80 -10.32 -4.10
CA ILE A 115 14.21 -11.42 -4.89
C ILE A 115 14.97 -11.62 -6.21
N TYR A 116 15.35 -10.52 -6.87
CA TYR A 116 15.99 -10.57 -8.19
C TYR A 116 17.51 -10.40 -8.16
N GLY A 117 18.12 -10.21 -6.98
CA GLY A 117 19.56 -10.03 -6.83
C GLY A 117 20.08 -8.73 -7.44
N LEU A 118 19.31 -7.64 -7.35
CA LEU A 118 19.67 -6.33 -7.91
C LEU A 118 20.56 -5.54 -6.93
N PRO A 119 21.39 -4.60 -7.44
CA PRO A 119 22.12 -3.66 -6.58
C PRO A 119 21.18 -2.86 -5.69
N GLN A 120 21.63 -2.51 -4.49
CA GLN A 120 20.87 -1.64 -3.58
C GLN A 120 20.76 -0.23 -4.18
N THR A 121 19.54 0.24 -4.38
CA THR A 121 19.25 1.58 -4.87
C THR A 121 19.40 2.57 -3.72
N SER A 122 20.17 3.64 -3.93
CA SER A 122 20.44 4.71 -2.94
C SER A 122 19.20 5.54 -2.62
#